data_AF-A0A0G0UBT0-F1
#
_entry.id   AF-A0A0G0UBT0-F1
#
_cell.length_a   1.000
_cell.length_b   1.000
_cell.length_c   1.000
_cell.angle_alpha   90.00
_cell.angle_beta   90.00
_cell.angle_gamma   90.00
#
_symmetry.space_group_name_H-M   'P 1'
#
loop_
_entity.id
_entity.type
_entity.pdbx_description
1 polymer ?
#
loop_
_entity_poly.entity_id
_entity_poly.type
_entity_poly.pdbx_seq_one_letter_code
_entity_poly.pdbx_strand_id
1 'polypeptide(L)'
;MSKVFYDHLVGIENITALVDQDMADLIDNTMHHHILDEILTHLPVEHHKTFLERLAHAPHDPGILIFIQEVTVIDIEKAIKNRAKSVKKELLRDIKSSRKK
;
A
#
# COMPACT_ATOMS: atom_id res chain seq x y z
N MET A 1 -11.13 2.00 -4.58
CA MET A 1 -11.42 0.55 -4.36
C MET A 1 -11.00 -0.31 -5.56
N SER A 2 -9.76 -0.19 -6.02
CA SER A 2 -9.20 -1.22 -6.88
C SER A 2 -8.62 -2.29 -5.97
N LYS A 3 -9.09 -3.52 -6.12
CA LYS A 3 -8.48 -4.69 -5.49
C LYS A 3 -6.99 -4.71 -5.93
N VAL A 4 -6.06 -4.52 -5.00
CA VAL A 4 -4.60 -4.50 -5.26
C VAL A 4 -3.91 -5.67 -4.56
N PHE A 5 -2.77 -6.13 -5.09
CA PHE A 5 -2.09 -7.32 -4.56
C PHE A 5 -1.79 -7.24 -3.06
N TYR A 6 -1.65 -6.04 -2.49
CA TYR A 6 -1.40 -5.82 -1.06
C TYR A 6 -2.66 -5.55 -0.23
N ASP A 7 -3.86 -5.55 -0.82
CA ASP A 7 -5.13 -5.27 -0.13
C ASP A 7 -5.30 -6.16 1.12
N HIS A 8 -4.96 -7.44 0.97
CA HIS A 8 -4.94 -8.44 2.04
C HIS A 8 -3.87 -8.19 3.13
N LEU A 9 -2.78 -7.49 2.81
CA LEU A 9 -1.70 -7.17 3.75
C LEU A 9 -2.02 -5.96 4.61
N VAL A 10 -2.74 -4.99 4.04
CA VAL A 10 -2.99 -3.69 4.66
C VAL A 10 -4.23 -3.71 5.56
N GLY A 11 -5.31 -4.40 5.14
CA GLY A 11 -6.56 -4.44 5.89
C GLY A 11 -7.08 -3.03 6.22
N ILE A 12 -7.17 -2.18 5.20
CA ILE A 12 -7.67 -0.78 5.29
C ILE A 12 -9.16 -0.70 5.66
N GLU A 13 -9.91 -1.79 5.53
CA GLU A 13 -11.35 -1.90 5.82
C GLU A 13 -11.74 -1.31 7.19
N ASN A 14 -10.89 -1.48 8.21
CA ASN A 14 -11.16 -0.96 9.55
C ASN A 14 -11.05 0.56 9.66
N ILE A 15 -10.27 1.22 8.81
CA ILE A 15 -10.17 2.69 8.80
C ILE A 15 -11.19 3.28 7.86
N THR A 16 -11.34 2.71 6.67
CA THR A 16 -12.31 3.19 5.68
C THR A 16 -13.74 3.09 6.20
N ALA A 17 -14.03 2.13 7.08
CA ALA A 17 -15.31 2.04 7.80
C ALA A 17 -15.54 3.14 8.86
N LEU A 18 -14.48 3.85 9.31
CA LEU A 18 -14.58 4.90 10.33
C LEU A 18 -14.67 6.31 9.74
N VAL A 19 -14.42 6.46 8.44
CA VAL A 19 -14.37 7.74 7.73
C VAL A 19 -15.39 7.77 6.59
N ASP A 20 -15.73 8.97 6.13
CA ASP A 20 -16.59 9.16 4.95
C ASP A 20 -15.94 8.61 3.68
N GLN A 21 -16.77 8.34 2.67
CA GLN A 21 -16.34 7.71 1.41
C GLN A 21 -15.24 8.50 0.70
N ASP A 22 -15.32 9.84 0.69
CA ASP A 22 -14.25 10.72 0.17
C ASP A 22 -12.92 10.57 0.90
N MET A 23 -12.96 10.47 2.24
CA MET A 23 -11.76 10.26 3.06
C MET A 23 -11.22 8.84 2.88
N ALA A 24 -12.10 7.85 2.72
CA ALA A 24 -11.70 6.48 2.43
C ALA A 24 -10.95 6.37 1.11
N ASP A 25 -11.44 7.01 0.04
CA ASP A 25 -10.75 7.05 -1.26
C ASP A 25 -9.42 7.82 -1.18
N LEU A 26 -9.36 8.92 -0.44
CA LEU A 26 -8.11 9.65 -0.22
C LEU A 26 -7.07 8.79 0.52
N ILE A 27 -7.50 8.05 1.54
CA ILE A 27 -6.66 7.13 2.32
C ILE A 27 -6.19 5.97 1.46
N ASP A 28 -7.08 5.37 0.67
CA ASP A 28 -6.77 4.30 -0.28
C ASP A 28 -5.68 4.75 -1.26
N ASN A 29 -5.85 5.93 -1.85
CA ASN A 29 -4.88 6.48 -2.81
C ASN A 29 -3.55 6.87 -2.15
N THR A 30 -3.60 7.40 -0.93
CA THR A 30 -2.40 7.73 -0.13
C THR A 30 -1.63 6.47 0.24
N MET A 31 -2.34 5.40 0.64
CA MET A 31 -1.74 4.09 0.91
C MET A 31 -1.11 3.49 -0.34
N HIS A 32 -1.81 3.53 -1.47
CA HIS A 32 -1.30 3.05 -2.74
C HIS A 32 0.02 3.73 -3.10
N HIS A 33 0.06 5.06 -3.03
CA HIS A 33 1.28 5.82 -3.29
C HIS A 33 2.41 5.47 -2.32
N HIS A 34 2.14 5.41 -1.00
CA HIS A 34 3.18 5.07 -0.02
C HIS A 34 3.73 3.65 -0.20
N ILE A 35 2.88 2.69 -0.55
CA ILE A 35 3.29 1.32 -0.79
C ILE A 35 4.13 1.23 -2.05
N LEU A 36 3.71 1.90 -3.13
CA LEU A 36 4.49 1.96 -4.36
C LEU A 36 5.85 2.63 -4.15
N ASP A 37 5.88 3.73 -3.41
CA ASP A 37 7.11 4.45 -3.11
C ASP A 37 8.10 3.57 -2.30
N GLU A 38 7.59 2.85 -1.29
CA GLU A 38 8.42 1.93 -0.51
C GLU A 38 8.94 0.76 -1.36
N ILE A 39 8.09 0.21 -2.24
CA ILE A 39 8.51 -0.84 -3.19
C ILE A 39 9.59 -0.30 -4.13
N LEU A 40 9.37 0.84 -4.78
CA LEU A 40 10.32 1.42 -5.71
C LEU A 40 11.64 1.83 -5.02
N THR A 41 11.59 2.21 -3.74
CA THR A 41 12.79 2.50 -2.94
C THR A 41 13.65 1.25 -2.70
N HIS A 42 13.02 0.09 -2.55
CA HIS A 42 13.71 -1.17 -2.32
C HIS A 42 14.01 -1.95 -3.61
N LEU A 43 13.24 -1.71 -4.65
CA LEU A 43 13.38 -2.33 -5.95
C LEU A 43 14.55 -1.67 -6.72
N PRO A 44 15.41 -2.45 -7.39
CA PRO A 44 16.43 -1.89 -8.28
C PRO A 44 15.77 -1.13 -9.45
N VAL A 45 16.36 0.01 -9.85
CA VAL A 45 15.85 0.87 -10.93
C VAL A 45 15.65 0.11 -12.24
N GLU A 46 16.48 -0.90 -12.50
CA GLU A 46 16.39 -1.78 -13.67
C GLU A 46 15.06 -2.55 -13.74
N HIS A 47 14.47 -2.87 -12.58
CA HIS A 47 13.20 -3.59 -12.48
C HIS A 47 11.99 -2.68 -12.27
N HIS A 48 12.19 -1.37 -12.03
CA HIS A 48 11.09 -0.41 -11.84
C HIS A 48 10.12 -0.41 -13.01
N LYS A 49 10.64 -0.40 -14.24
CA LYS A 49 9.82 -0.37 -15.46
C LYS A 49 8.97 -1.63 -15.60
N THR A 50 9.58 -2.81 -15.44
CA THR A 50 8.88 -4.10 -15.51
C THR A 50 7.84 -4.22 -14.40
N PHE A 51 8.15 -3.74 -13.19
CA PHE A 51 7.19 -3.71 -12.09
C PHE A 51 6.00 -2.81 -12.40
N LEU A 52 6.22 -1.58 -12.87
CA LEU A 52 5.16 -0.64 -13.23
C LEU A 52 4.29 -1.17 -14.38
N GLU A 53 4.89 -1.79 -15.40
CA GLU A 53 4.14 -2.42 -16.49
C GLU A 53 3.27 -3.57 -15.98
N ARG A 54 3.82 -4.45 -15.13
CA ARG A 54 3.04 -5.54 -14.52
C ARG A 54 1.93 -5.02 -13.63
N LEU A 55 2.20 -4.00 -12.81
CA LEU A 55 1.22 -3.37 -11.94
C LEU A 55 0.09 -2.71 -12.75
N ALA A 56 0.42 -1.99 -13.82
CA ALA A 56 -0.56 -1.36 -14.69
C ALA A 56 -1.42 -2.40 -15.43
N HIS A 57 -0.82 -3.54 -15.79
CA HIS A 57 -1.49 -4.59 -16.54
C HIS A 57 -2.32 -5.54 -15.66
N ALA A 58 -1.84 -5.84 -14.45
CA ALA A 58 -2.45 -6.78 -13.53
C ALA A 58 -2.20 -6.39 -12.06
N PRO A 59 -2.84 -5.33 -11.54
CA PRO A 59 -2.59 -4.80 -10.19
C PRO A 59 -2.92 -5.79 -9.05
N HIS A 60 -3.60 -6.89 -9.37
CA HIS A 60 -4.01 -7.94 -8.43
C HIS A 60 -3.21 -9.22 -8.53
N ASP A 61 -2.21 -9.27 -9.42
CA ASP A 61 -1.47 -10.50 -9.66
C ASP A 61 -0.48 -10.80 -8.51
N PRO A 62 -0.61 -11.95 -7.82
CA PRO A 62 0.32 -12.32 -6.76
C PRO A 62 1.74 -12.56 -7.29
N GLY A 63 1.90 -12.80 -8.59
CA GLY A 63 3.21 -12.91 -9.25
C GLY A 63 3.99 -11.59 -9.26
N ILE A 64 3.35 -10.44 -9.08
CA ILE A 64 4.04 -9.16 -8.88
C ILE A 64 4.79 -9.17 -7.56
N LEU A 65 4.13 -9.63 -6.50
CA LEU A 65 4.72 -9.70 -5.16
C LEU A 65 5.88 -10.71 -5.13
N ILE A 66 5.70 -11.87 -5.76
CA ILE A 66 6.76 -12.89 -5.92
C ILE A 66 7.93 -12.29 -6.71
N PHE A 67 7.67 -11.62 -7.83
CA PHE A 67 8.72 -11.00 -8.64
C PHE A 67 9.53 -9.98 -7.84
N ILE A 68 8.86 -9.07 -7.11
CA ILE A 68 9.56 -8.10 -6.25
C ILE A 68 10.39 -8.85 -5.22
N GLN A 69 9.82 -9.84 -4.52
CA GLN A 69 10.50 -10.60 -3.48
C GLN A 69 11.71 -11.39 -4.00
N GLU A 70 11.68 -11.86 -5.26
CA GLU A 70 12.82 -12.51 -5.89
C GLU A 70 13.94 -11.52 -6.25
N VAL A 71 13.60 -10.31 -6.71
CA VAL A 71 14.61 -9.31 -7.11
C VAL A 71 15.08 -8.44 -5.95
N THR A 72 14.30 -8.32 -4.87
CA THR A 72 14.67 -7.59 -3.66
C THR A 72 15.22 -8.53 -2.60
N VAL A 73 16.35 -8.16 -2.00
CA VAL A 73 16.96 -8.94 -0.91
C VAL A 73 16.14 -8.88 0.39
N ILE A 74 15.15 -7.98 0.46
CA ILE A 74 14.32 -7.77 1.65
C ILE A 74 12.94 -8.40 1.52
N ASP A 75 12.32 -8.71 2.66
CA ASP A 75 10.92 -9.11 2.73
C ASP A 75 9.99 -7.92 2.41
N ILE A 76 9.68 -7.74 1.12
CA ILE A 76 8.79 -6.67 0.68
C ILE A 76 7.40 -6.76 1.32
N GLU A 77 6.86 -7.97 1.52
CA GLU A 77 5.60 -8.16 2.27
C GLU A 77 5.66 -7.51 3.64
N LYS A 78 6.79 -7.70 4.34
CA LYS A 78 6.97 -7.17 5.69
C LYS A 78 7.16 -5.66 5.66
N ALA A 79 7.87 -5.13 4.67
CA ALA A 79 8.00 -3.68 4.45
C ALA A 79 6.62 -3.04 4.21
N ILE A 80 5.86 -3.55 3.25
CA ILE A 80 4.49 -3.10 2.94
C ILE A 80 3.60 -3.17 4.17
N LYS A 81 3.62 -4.30 4.89
CA LYS A 81 2.81 -4.49 6.10
C LYS A 81 3.20 -3.51 7.21
N ASN A 82 4.49 -3.25 7.40
CA ASN A 82 4.96 -2.25 8.36
C ASN A 82 4.56 -0.84 7.95
N ARG A 83 4.75 -0.48 6.68
CA ARG A 83 4.39 0.83 6.14
C ARG A 83 2.92 1.11 6.32
N ALA A 84 2.10 0.17 5.87
CA ALA A 84 0.66 0.29 5.94
C ALA A 84 0.17 0.32 7.39
N LYS A 85 0.76 -0.47 8.30
CA LYS A 85 0.45 -0.38 9.72
C LYS A 85 0.82 0.98 10.32
N SER A 86 1.93 1.58 9.88
CA SER A 86 2.37 2.91 10.32
C SER A 86 1.40 3.98 9.84
N VAL A 87 1.13 4.04 8.53
CA VAL A 87 0.19 4.99 7.93
C VAL A 87 -1.21 4.81 8.51
N LYS A 88 -1.67 3.57 8.71
CA LYS A 88 -2.94 3.26 9.38
C LYS A 88 -2.98 3.87 10.78
N LYS A 89 -1.91 3.72 11.56
CA LYS A 89 -1.83 4.23 12.94
C LYS A 89 -1.73 5.77 12.98
N GLU A 90 -1.14 6.40 11.98
CA GLU A 90 -1.13 7.86 11.83
C GLU A 90 -2.51 8.39 11.48
N LEU A 91 -3.14 7.85 10.44
CA LEU A 91 -4.51 8.21 10.04
C LEU A 91 -5.51 8.03 11.18
N LEU A 92 -5.48 6.89 11.89
CA LEU A 92 -6.34 6.67 13.07
C LEU A 92 -6.10 7.71 14.17
N ARG A 93 -4.87 8.17 14.35
CA ARG A 93 -4.54 9.23 15.32
C ARG A 93 -5.07 10.56 14.85
N ASP A 94 -4.89 10.91 13.58
CA ASP A 94 -5.41 12.16 13.00
C ASP A 94 -6.92 12.23 13.06
N ILE A 95 -7.63 11.16 12.66
CA ILE A 95 -9.09 11.09 12.72
C ILE A 95 -9.59 11.24 14.17
N LYS A 96 -8.96 10.56 15.13
CA LYS A 96 -9.31 10.68 16.55
C LYS A 96 -9.01 12.06 17.12
N SER A 97 -7.94 12.71 16.66
CA SER A 97 -7.55 14.06 17.06
C SER A 97 -8.54 15.09 16.52
N SER A 98 -8.89 15.00 15.24
CA SER A 98 -9.86 15.88 14.57
C SER A 98 -11.27 15.76 15.14
N ARG A 99 -11.71 14.57 15.58
CA ARG A 99 -13.02 14.40 16.25
C ARG A 99 -13.08 14.91 17.70
N LYS A 100 -11.95 15.28 18.30
CA LYS A 100 -11.87 15.70 19.71
C LYS A 100 -11.84 17.22 19.92
N LYS A 101 -11.87 18.00 18.84
CA LYS A 101 -12.08 19.45 18.85
C LYS A 101 -13.52 19.78 18.48
#